data_AF-A0A9E2Z2T3-F1
#
_entry.id   AF-A0A9E2Z2T3-F1
#
_cell.length_a   1.000
_cell.length_b   1.000
_cell.length_c   1.000
_cell.angle_alpha   90.00
_cell.angle_beta   90.00
_cell.angle_gamma   90.00
#
_symmetry.space_group_name_H-M   'P 1'
#
loop_
_entity.id
_entity.type
_entity.pdbx_description
1 polymer ?
#
loop_
_entity_poly.entity_id
_entity_poly.type
_entity_poly.pdbx_seq_one_letter_code
_entity_poly.pdbx_strand_id
1 'polypeptide(L)' 'MTGLPEIQVNIRRLPHGEGLPLPAYQTAHAAGLDLLAAVPESAPLLLAPGKHAPVPTGLAIALPEGFEAQVRP' A
#
# COMPACT_ATOMS: atom_id res chain seq x y z
N MET A 1 -20.84 7.63 -22.10
CA MET A 1 -19.54 7.28 -21.49
C MET A 1 -19.83 6.41 -20.28
N THR A 2 -19.78 5.10 -20.43
CA THR A 2 -19.92 4.16 -19.32
C THR A 2 -18.74 4.37 -18.38
N GLY A 3 -19.02 4.74 -17.12
CA GLY A 3 -18.01 4.89 -16.09
C GLY A 3 -17.21 3.60 -15.94
N LEU A 4 -15.92 3.71 -15.63
CA LEU A 4 -15.10 2.56 -15.30
C LEU A 4 -15.80 1.76 -14.18
N PRO A 5 -15.82 0.42 -14.25
CA PRO A 5 -16.43 -0.38 -13.20
C PRO A 5 -15.74 -0.11 -11.87
N GLU A 6 -16.52 -0.09 -10.79
CA GLU A 6 -15.98 -0.06 -9.44
C GLU A 6 -15.22 -1.36 -9.18
N ILE A 7 -13.91 -1.28 -8.92
CA ILE A 7 -13.04 -2.43 -8.71
C ILE A 7 -12.91 -2.66 -7.22
N GLN A 8 -13.28 -3.85 -6.76
CA GLN A 8 -13.03 -4.25 -5.37
C GLN A 8 -11.72 -5.00 -5.25
N VAL A 9 -10.86 -4.57 -4.32
CA VAL A 9 -9.61 -5.23 -3.97
C VAL A 9 -9.74 -5.71 -2.53
N ASN A 10 -9.63 -7.02 -2.32
CA ASN A 10 -9.65 -7.58 -0.97
C ASN A 10 -8.30 -7.32 -0.30
N ILE A 11 -8.33 -6.77 0.91
CA ILE A 11 -7.12 -6.46 1.68
C ILE A 11 -7.15 -7.25 2.99
N ARG A 12 -6.06 -7.97 3.25
CA ARG A 12 -5.76 -8.54 4.55
C ARG A 12 -4.67 -7.74 5.22
N ARG A 13 -4.98 -7.17 6.38
CA ARG A 13 -3.98 -6.57 7.27
C ARG A 13 -3.21 -7.66 8.01
N LEU A 14 -1.89 -7.56 8.00
CA LEU A 14 -0.97 -8.44 8.72
C LEU A 14 -0.69 -7.88 10.12
N PRO A 15 -0.26 -8.70 11.10
CA PRO A 15 -0.10 -8.25 12.49
C PRO A 15 0.79 -7.00 12.67
N HIS A 16 1.87 -6.88 11.90
CA HIS A 16 2.77 -5.72 11.97
C HIS A 16 2.22 -4.44 11.32
N GLY A 17 1.07 -4.52 10.63
CA GLY A 17 0.32 -3.36 10.12
C GLY A 17 -0.84 -2.95 11.01
N GLU A 18 -1.05 -3.58 12.16
CA GLU A 18 -2.10 -3.19 13.12
C GLU A 18 -1.91 -1.73 13.59
N GLY A 19 -3.01 -1.04 13.82
CA GLY A 19 -3.00 0.39 14.16
C GLY A 19 -2.79 1.35 12.98
N LEU A 20 -2.22 0.91 11.85
CA LEU A 20 -2.06 1.76 10.67
C LEU A 20 -3.39 1.90 9.90
N PRO A 21 -3.67 3.05 9.26
CA PRO A 21 -4.82 3.18 8.37
C PRO A 21 -4.63 2.31 7.12
N LEU A 22 -5.74 1.89 6.50
CA LEU A 22 -5.66 1.32 5.15
C LEU A 22 -5.30 2.41 4.13
N PRO A 23 -4.65 2.05 3.02
CA PRO A 23 -4.40 3.00 1.94
C PRO A 23 -5.69 3.57 1.39
N ALA A 24 -5.70 4.87 1.11
CA ALA A 24 -6.86 5.57 0.57
C ALA A 24 -6.41 6.65 -0.40
N TYR A 25 -7.24 6.91 -1.41
CA TYR A 25 -7.07 8.06 -2.28
C TYR A 25 -7.35 9.35 -1.48
N GLN A 26 -6.37 10.24 -1.43
CA GLN A 26 -6.46 11.47 -0.62
C GLN A 26 -7.36 12.54 -1.26
N THR A 27 -7.59 12.48 -2.56
CA THR A 27 -8.48 13.38 -3.30
C THR A 27 -9.25 12.62 -4.38
N ALA A 28 -10.35 13.20 -4.87
CA ALA A 28 -11.21 12.59 -5.88
C ALA A 28 -10.52 12.26 -7.22
N HIS A 29 -9.37 12.88 -7.50
CA HIS A 29 -8.63 12.72 -8.76
C HIS A 29 -7.23 12.15 -8.56
N ALA A 30 -6.91 11.66 -7.36
CA ALA A 30 -5.64 11.00 -7.11
C ALA A 30 -5.52 9.73 -7.97
N ALA A 31 -4.41 9.61 -8.69
CA ALA A 31 -4.16 8.46 -9.57
C ALA A 31 -3.64 7.22 -8.82
N GLY A 32 -3.09 7.42 -7.61
CA GLY A 32 -2.59 6.37 -6.73
C GLY A 32 -2.93 6.66 -5.27
N LEU A 33 -2.60 5.69 -4.42
CA LEU A 33 -2.73 5.76 -2.97
C LEU A 33 -1.37 5.50 -2.32
N ASP A 34 -1.14 6.11 -1.16
CA ASP A 34 0.11 5.95 -0.45
C ASP A 34 0.15 4.64 0.34
N LEU A 35 1.30 3.97 0.31
CA LEU A 35 1.57 2.81 1.17
C LEU A 35 2.42 3.26 2.37
N LEU A 36 1.97 2.90 3.57
CA LEU A 36 2.68 3.23 4.81
C LEU A 36 3.70 2.16 5.17
N ALA A 37 4.81 2.58 5.78
CA ALA A 37 5.81 1.68 6.32
C ALA A 37 5.29 1.05 7.63
N ALA A 38 5.12 -0.27 7.63
CA ALA A 38 4.72 -1.07 8.78
C ALA A 38 5.95 -1.56 9.56
N VAL A 39 6.75 -0.61 10.03
CA VAL A 39 7.92 -0.84 10.89
C VAL A 39 7.59 -0.45 12.34
N PRO A 40 8.14 -1.15 13.35
CA PRO A 40 7.91 -0.77 14.74
C PRO A 40 8.42 0.64 15.03
N GLU A 41 7.62 1.46 15.71
CA GLU A 41 8.02 2.82 16.10
C GLU A 41 9.29 2.84 16.96
N SER A 42 9.45 1.83 17.82
CA SER A 42 10.64 1.66 18.67
C SER A 42 11.91 1.23 17.91
N ALA A 43 11.79 0.84 16.65
CA ALA A 43 12.89 0.29 15.85
C ALA A 43 12.77 0.76 14.39
N PRO A 44 13.07 2.04 14.09
CA PRO A 44 13.00 2.57 12.74
C PRO A 44 14.03 1.90 11.83
N LEU A 45 13.69 1.77 10.55
CA LEU A 45 14.62 1.30 9.53
C LEU A 45 15.55 2.45 9.10
N LEU A 46 16.86 2.31 9.37
CA LEU A 46 17.87 3.25 8.91
C LEU A 46 18.45 2.82 7.55
N LEU A 47 18.35 3.69 6.55
CA LEU A 47 18.90 3.48 5.20
C LEU A 47 20.11 4.39 4.96
N ALA A 48 21.30 3.81 4.83
CA ALA A 48 22.50 4.55 4.48
C ALA A 48 22.52 4.93 2.98
N PRO A 49 23.28 5.97 2.58
CA PRO A 49 23.39 6.36 1.18
C PRO A 49 23.75 5.21 0.24
N GLY A 50 23.02 5.10 -0.88
CA GLY A 50 23.22 4.04 -1.88
C GLY A 50 22.76 2.64 -1.46
N LYS A 51 22.06 2.50 -0.32
CA LYS A 51 21.48 1.22 0.12
C LYS A 51 20.00 1.12 -0.24
N HIS A 52 19.54 -0.11 -0.34
CA HIS A 52 18.15 -0.48 -0.60
C HIS A 52 17.72 -1.48 0.46
N ALA A 53 16.47 -1.42 0.87
CA ALA A 53 15.88 -2.41 1.75
C ALA A 53 14.40 -2.60 1.38
N PRO A 54 13.86 -3.82 1.52
CA PRO A 54 12.42 -4.03 1.47
C PRO A 54 11.79 -3.38 2.71
N VAL A 55 10.81 -2.51 2.50
CA VAL A 55 10.03 -1.89 3.58
C VAL A 55 8.66 -2.56 3.64
N PRO A 56 8.30 -3.23 4.75
CA PRO A 56 7.01 -3.91 4.84
C PRO A 56 5.87 -2.90 4.89
N THR A 57 4.74 -3.22 4.24
CA THR A 57 3.52 -2.40 4.28
C THR A 57 2.48 -2.91 5.28
N GLY A 58 2.64 -4.13 5.79
CA GLY A 58 1.65 -4.77 6.66
C GLY A 58 0.38 -5.21 5.94
N LEU A 59 0.40 -5.28 4.60
CA LEU A 59 -0.77 -5.61 3.79
C LEU A 59 -0.48 -6.79 2.86
N ALA A 60 -1.50 -7.63 2.68
CA ALA A 60 -1.61 -8.56 1.56
C ALA A 60 -2.89 -8.24 0.80
N ILE A 61 -2.82 -8.19 -0.54
CA ILE A 61 -3.97 -7.87 -1.39
C ILE A 61 -4.31 -9.05 -2.29
N ALA A 62 -5.58 -9.19 -2.63
CA ALA A 62 -6.05 -10.07 -3.68
C ALA A 62 -6.70 -9.24 -4.77
N LEU A 63 -6.03 -9.19 -5.93
CA LEU A 63 -6.49 -8.48 -7.11
C LEU A 63 -7.47 -9.36 -7.89
N PRO A 64 -8.58 -8.79 -8.41
CA PRO A 64 -9.45 -9.51 -9.33
C PRO A 64 -8.72 -9.81 -10.65
N GLU A 65 -9.19 -10.84 -11.36
CA GLU A 65 -8.67 -11.20 -12.68
C GLU A 65 -8.77 -10.02 -13.67
N GLY A 66 -7.75 -9.85 -14.51
CA GLY A 66 -7.68 -8.77 -15.49
C GLY A 66 -7.13 -7.44 -14.95
N PHE A 67 -6.73 -7.38 -13.68
CA PHE A 67 -6.15 -6.19 -13.05
C PHE A 67 -4.77 -6.45 -12.47
N GLU A 68 -3.97 -5.39 -12.39
CA GLU A 68 -2.68 -5.37 -11.72
C GLU A 68 -2.60 -4.20 -10.74
N ALA A 69 -1.70 -4.32 -9.76
CA ALA A 69 -1.27 -3.19 -8.94
C ALA A 69 0.16 -2.82 -9.33
N GLN A 70 0.44 -1.52 -9.40
CA GLN A 70 1.78 -1.00 -9.66
C GLN A 70 2.27 -0.23 -8.44
N VAL A 71 3.45 -0.60 -7.94
CA VAL A 71 4.15 0.19 -6.92
C VAL A 71 5.06 1.17 -7.63
N ARG A 72 4.95 2.46 -7.30
CA ARG A 72 5.69 3.56 -7.93
C ARG A 72 6.41 4.39 -6.86
N PRO A 73 7.61 4.95 -7.15
CA PRO A 73 8.25 5.96 -6.32
C PRO A 73 7.47 7.28 -6.28
#